data_AF-A0A2N3DGX0-F1
#
_entry.id   AF-A0A2N3DGX0-F1
#
_cell.length_a   1.000
_cell.length_b   1.000
_cell.length_c   1.000
_cell.angle_alpha   90.00
_cell.angle_beta   90.00
_cell.angle_gamma   90.00
#
_symmetry.space_group_name_H-M   'P 1'
#
loop_
_entity.id
_entity.type
_entity.pdbx_description
1 polymer ?
#
loop_
_entity_poly.entity_id
_entity_poly.type
_entity_poly.pdbx_seq_one_letter_code
_entity_poly.pdbx_strand_id
1 'polypeptide(L)'
;LEYNAKLGKGKQPAEGVPILLGITKASLQTRSFISAASFQETTRVLTQAAVEGKKDTLVGLKENVIVGRLIPAGTGAGMNRLRVTANSRDAALKAAWKKQQDALAAAGQREAEPVADAVGSEEKMKAAMAAMAAAAPASDIEDAGEE
;
A
#
# COMPACT_ATOMS: atom_id res chain seq x y z
N LEU A 1 -18.66 -22.20 -6.01
CA LEU A 1 -18.79 -22.28 -4.52
C LEU A 1 -17.40 -22.39 -3.90
N GLU A 2 -16.64 -21.30 -3.80
CA GLU A 2 -15.28 -21.32 -3.22
C GLU A 2 -15.27 -21.81 -1.75
N TYR A 3 -16.36 -21.59 -1.01
CA TYR A 3 -16.53 -22.10 0.35
C TYR A 3 -16.56 -23.63 0.43
N ASN A 4 -17.19 -24.29 -0.54
CA ASN A 4 -17.22 -25.76 -0.59
C ASN A 4 -15.85 -26.36 -0.93
N ALA A 5 -14.98 -25.63 -1.65
CA ALA A 5 -13.62 -26.07 -1.93
C ALA A 5 -12.70 -26.04 -0.69
N LYS A 6 -13.05 -25.21 0.31
CA LYS A 6 -12.30 -25.07 1.57
C LYS A 6 -12.81 -26.00 2.68
N LEU A 7 -13.70 -26.94 2.36
CA LEU A 7 -14.32 -27.81 3.35
C LEU A 7 -13.33 -28.87 3.86
N GLY A 8 -13.27 -29.04 5.17
CA GLY A 8 -12.49 -30.13 5.79
C GLY A 8 -13.06 -31.52 5.47
N LYS A 9 -12.23 -32.55 5.59
CA LYS A 9 -12.65 -33.96 5.39
C LYS A 9 -13.84 -34.28 6.31
N GLY A 10 -14.88 -34.93 5.76
CA GLY A 10 -16.05 -35.41 6.51
C GLY A 10 -17.20 -34.40 6.68
N LYS A 11 -17.11 -33.19 6.09
CA LYS A 11 -18.22 -32.23 6.08
C LYS A 11 -19.04 -32.34 4.79
N GLN A 12 -20.34 -32.05 4.87
CA GLN A 12 -21.23 -32.03 3.70
C GLN A 12 -21.16 -30.67 2.98
N PRO A 13 -21.01 -30.64 1.64
CA PRO A 13 -20.98 -29.40 0.88
C PRO A 13 -22.34 -28.72 0.89
N ALA A 14 -22.34 -27.38 0.88
CA ALA A 14 -23.59 -26.63 0.76
C ALA A 14 -24.13 -26.69 -0.68
N GLU A 15 -25.38 -27.10 -0.83
CA GLU A 15 -26.09 -27.09 -2.11
C GLU A 15 -26.95 -25.82 -2.24
N GLY A 16 -27.06 -25.28 -3.44
CA GLY A 16 -27.84 -24.08 -3.70
C GLY A 16 -28.27 -23.99 -5.16
N VAL A 17 -29.44 -23.40 -5.38
CA VAL A 17 -30.02 -23.21 -6.72
C VAL A 17 -29.88 -21.75 -7.12
N PRO A 18 -29.43 -21.43 -8.36
CA PRO A 18 -29.35 -20.06 -8.82
C PRO A 18 -30.75 -19.43 -8.93
N ILE A 19 -30.91 -18.21 -8.41
CA ILE A 19 -32.16 -17.44 -8.46
C ILE A 19 -31.95 -16.23 -9.36
N LEU A 20 -32.89 -16.00 -10.29
CA LEU A 20 -32.89 -14.81 -11.14
C LEU A 20 -33.50 -13.62 -10.38
N LEU A 21 -32.77 -12.50 -10.36
CA LEU A 21 -33.19 -11.26 -9.72
C LEU A 21 -33.19 -10.13 -10.76
N GLY A 22 -34.17 -9.23 -10.67
CA GLY A 22 -34.17 -8.01 -11.47
C GLY A 22 -33.05 -7.04 -11.07
N ILE A 23 -32.66 -6.15 -11.98
CA ILE A 23 -31.50 -5.25 -11.80
C ILE A 23 -31.60 -4.38 -10.54
N THR A 24 -32.79 -3.89 -10.20
CA THR A 24 -33.03 -3.04 -9.01
C THR A 24 -32.79 -3.83 -7.73
N LYS A 25 -33.36 -5.05 -7.65
CA LYS A 25 -33.22 -5.92 -6.48
C LYS A 25 -31.78 -6.41 -6.32
N ALA A 26 -31.13 -6.77 -7.41
CA ALA A 26 -29.72 -7.16 -7.40
C ALA A 26 -28.81 -6.00 -6.94
N SER A 27 -29.09 -4.76 -7.39
CA SER A 27 -28.30 -3.57 -7.04
C SER A 27 -28.41 -3.18 -5.56
N LEU A 28 -29.59 -3.36 -4.95
CA LEU A 28 -29.80 -3.12 -3.51
C LEU A 28 -29.17 -4.21 -2.63
N GLN A 29 -28.96 -5.42 -3.16
CA GLN A 29 -28.38 -6.57 -2.44
C GLN A 29 -26.85 -6.68 -2.56
N THR A 30 -26.17 -5.60 -2.96
CA THR A 30 -24.70 -5.59 -2.95
C THR A 30 -24.14 -5.68 -1.53
N ARG A 31 -22.88 -6.12 -1.43
CA ARG A 31 -22.18 -6.29 -0.13
C ARG A 31 -21.86 -4.97 0.55
N SER A 32 -21.65 -3.91 -0.24
CA SER A 32 -21.36 -2.57 0.26
C SER A 32 -22.63 -1.80 0.54
N PHE A 33 -22.82 -1.41 1.81
CA PHE A 33 -23.95 -0.57 2.16
C PHE A 33 -23.79 0.87 1.63
N ILE A 34 -22.56 1.36 1.43
CA ILE A 34 -22.29 2.68 0.86
C ILE A 34 -22.73 2.72 -0.62
N SER A 35 -22.37 1.68 -1.37
CA SER A 35 -22.80 1.52 -2.77
C SER A 35 -24.31 1.32 -2.90
N ALA A 36 -24.92 0.51 -2.01
CA ALA A 36 -26.36 0.28 -1.99
C ALA A 36 -27.15 1.55 -1.63
N ALA A 37 -26.77 2.24 -0.55
CA ALA A 37 -27.48 3.41 -0.04
C ALA A 37 -27.46 4.60 -1.01
N SER A 38 -26.43 4.68 -1.85
CA SER A 38 -26.30 5.71 -2.88
C SER A 38 -27.03 5.37 -4.18
N PHE A 39 -27.64 4.18 -4.31
CA PHE A 39 -28.51 3.87 -5.44
C PHE A 39 -29.93 4.34 -5.14
N GLN A 40 -30.59 3.72 -4.16
CA GLN A 40 -31.96 4.03 -3.70
C GLN A 40 -32.15 3.58 -2.24
N GLU A 41 -33.31 3.89 -1.65
CA GLU A 41 -33.72 3.43 -0.30
C GLU A 41 -32.73 3.77 0.83
N THR A 42 -32.04 4.92 0.72
CA THR A 42 -30.91 5.33 1.60
C THR A 42 -31.19 5.16 3.09
N THR A 43 -32.35 5.63 3.57
CA THR A 43 -32.72 5.53 5.00
C THR A 43 -32.78 4.08 5.47
N ARG A 44 -33.42 3.20 4.68
CA ARG A 44 -33.56 1.78 5.02
C ARG A 44 -32.23 1.05 5.01
N VAL A 45 -31.38 1.34 4.02
CA VAL A 45 -30.06 0.70 3.90
C VAL A 45 -29.14 1.11 5.05
N LEU A 46 -29.13 2.40 5.41
CA LEU A 46 -28.28 2.91 6.49
C LEU A 46 -28.74 2.41 7.87
N THR A 47 -30.06 2.38 8.14
CA THR A 47 -30.57 1.86 9.41
C THR A 47 -30.24 0.38 9.58
N GLN A 48 -30.43 -0.43 8.54
CA GLN A 48 -30.09 -1.85 8.59
C GLN A 48 -28.57 -2.06 8.80
N ALA A 49 -27.73 -1.31 8.09
CA ALA A 49 -26.28 -1.39 8.27
C ALA A 49 -25.84 -0.98 9.69
N ALA A 50 -26.47 0.03 10.28
CA ALA A 50 -26.20 0.47 11.64
C ALA A 50 -26.59 -0.58 12.68
N VAL A 51 -27.78 -1.19 12.54
CA VAL A 51 -28.26 -2.25 13.45
C VAL A 51 -27.40 -3.51 13.34
N GLU A 52 -26.97 -3.88 12.13
CA GLU A 52 -26.07 -5.04 11.90
C GLU A 52 -24.61 -4.76 12.27
N GLY A 53 -24.23 -3.50 12.53
CA GLY A 53 -22.83 -3.10 12.75
C GLY A 53 -21.93 -3.34 11.53
N LYS A 54 -22.49 -3.25 10.31
CA LYS A 54 -21.77 -3.55 9.07
C LYS A 54 -20.61 -2.59 8.85
N LYS A 55 -19.49 -3.13 8.37
CA LYS A 55 -18.30 -2.37 7.95
C LYS A 55 -18.08 -2.54 6.46
N ASP A 56 -17.84 -1.44 5.77
CA ASP A 56 -17.55 -1.44 4.34
C ASP A 56 -16.05 -1.55 4.10
N THR A 57 -15.64 -2.48 3.25
CA THR A 57 -14.23 -2.72 2.92
C THR A 57 -13.74 -1.88 1.75
N LEU A 58 -14.60 -1.09 1.10
CA LEU A 58 -14.25 -0.20 -0.02
C LEU A 58 -13.54 -0.94 -1.16
N VAL A 59 -14.06 -2.10 -1.53
CA VAL A 59 -13.48 -2.93 -2.61
C VAL A 59 -14.09 -2.57 -3.96
N GLY A 60 -15.29 -1.99 -3.96
CA GLY A 60 -16.05 -1.63 -5.14
C GLY A 60 -15.64 -0.29 -5.74
N LEU A 61 -16.10 -0.04 -6.96
CA LEU A 61 -15.83 1.19 -7.69
C LEU A 61 -16.55 2.39 -7.05
N LYS A 62 -17.85 2.27 -6.81
CA LYS A 62 -18.69 3.39 -6.34
C LYS A 62 -18.31 3.84 -4.93
N GLU A 63 -18.02 2.91 -4.03
CA GLU A 63 -17.48 3.19 -2.70
C GLU A 63 -16.26 4.11 -2.74
N ASN A 64 -15.26 3.76 -3.57
CA ASN A 64 -14.02 4.54 -3.64
C ASN A 64 -14.25 5.92 -4.26
N VAL A 65 -15.15 6.04 -5.24
CA VAL A 65 -15.55 7.35 -5.80
C VAL A 65 -16.18 8.24 -4.73
N ILE A 66 -17.10 7.70 -3.93
CA ILE A 66 -17.81 8.46 -2.89
C ILE A 66 -16.83 8.93 -1.79
N VAL A 67 -15.87 8.08 -1.40
CA VAL A 67 -14.89 8.39 -0.35
C VAL A 67 -13.72 9.24 -0.87
N GLY A 68 -13.53 9.34 -2.19
CA GLY A 68 -12.43 10.10 -2.81
C GLY A 68 -11.10 9.34 -2.89
N ARG A 69 -11.13 8.02 -2.94
CA ARG A 69 -9.95 7.15 -3.13
C ARG A 69 -9.79 6.73 -4.59
N LEU A 70 -8.59 6.27 -4.97
CA LEU A 70 -8.37 5.67 -6.29
C LEU A 70 -9.29 4.48 -6.49
N ILE A 71 -10.00 4.45 -7.63
CA ILE A 71 -10.87 3.33 -8.00
C ILE A 71 -10.06 2.06 -8.29
N PRO A 72 -10.62 0.87 -8.05
CA PRO A 72 -9.96 -0.43 -8.29
C PRO A 72 -9.99 -0.82 -9.78
N ALA A 73 -9.90 0.15 -10.69
CA ALA A 73 -9.91 -0.06 -12.13
C ALA A 73 -8.90 0.87 -12.81
N GLY A 74 -8.49 0.52 -14.04
CA GLY A 74 -7.53 1.30 -14.81
C GLY A 74 -6.21 1.54 -14.07
N THR A 75 -5.75 2.79 -14.06
CA THR A 75 -4.51 3.21 -13.39
C THR A 75 -4.57 3.02 -11.87
N GLY A 76 -5.75 3.14 -11.26
CA GLY A 76 -5.92 2.94 -9.81
C GLY A 76 -5.65 1.49 -9.38
N ALA A 77 -6.05 0.50 -10.20
CA ALA A 77 -5.69 -0.90 -9.97
C ALA A 77 -4.18 -1.16 -10.08
N GLY A 78 -3.54 -0.55 -11.08
CA GLY A 78 -2.08 -0.61 -11.26
C GLY A 78 -1.33 -0.04 -10.07
N MET A 79 -1.70 1.17 -9.64
CA MET A 79 -1.12 1.83 -8.47
C MET A 79 -1.31 1.00 -7.19
N ASN A 80 -2.49 0.41 -6.99
CA ASN A 80 -2.72 -0.44 -5.82
C ASN A 80 -1.86 -1.71 -5.85
N ARG A 81 -1.64 -2.34 -7.01
CA ARG A 81 -0.74 -3.51 -7.14
C ARG A 81 0.71 -3.15 -6.86
N LEU A 82 1.17 -2.00 -7.36
CA LEU A 82 2.51 -1.48 -7.06
C LEU A 82 2.67 -1.22 -5.57
N ARG A 83 1.71 -0.55 -4.95
CA ARG A 83 1.69 -0.28 -3.51
C ARG A 83 1.73 -1.55 -2.68
N VAL A 84 0.95 -2.57 -3.04
CA VAL A 84 0.96 -3.86 -2.33
C VAL A 84 2.31 -4.56 -2.45
N THR A 85 2.91 -4.55 -3.65
CA THR A 85 4.23 -5.16 -3.90
C THR A 85 5.36 -4.41 -3.18
N ALA A 86 5.31 -3.08 -3.15
CA ALA A 86 6.29 -2.26 -2.42
C ALA A 86 6.19 -2.53 -0.92
N ASN A 87 4.97 -2.47 -0.37
CA ASN A 87 4.74 -2.73 1.05
C ASN A 87 5.15 -4.14 1.47
N SER A 88 4.92 -5.15 0.62
CA SER A 88 5.33 -6.53 0.93
C SER A 88 6.85 -6.71 0.94
N ARG A 89 7.56 -6.02 0.03
CA ARG A 89 9.03 -5.98 0.02
C ARG A 89 9.59 -5.27 1.24
N ASP A 90 9.05 -4.11 1.59
CA ASP A 90 9.49 -3.34 2.75
C ASP A 90 9.26 -4.13 4.05
N ALA A 91 8.12 -4.82 4.16
CA ALA A 91 7.84 -5.68 5.30
C ALA A 91 8.81 -6.87 5.41
N ALA A 92 9.18 -7.48 4.27
CA ALA A 92 10.15 -8.57 4.25
C ALA A 92 11.56 -8.12 4.66
N LEU A 93 12.00 -6.94 4.20
CA LEU A 93 13.27 -6.34 4.58
C LEU A 93 13.32 -6.02 6.09
N LYS A 94 12.27 -5.37 6.62
CA LYS A 94 12.15 -5.09 8.06
C LYS A 94 12.16 -6.37 8.91
N ALA A 95 11.49 -7.43 8.45
CA ALA A 95 11.49 -8.71 9.14
C ALA A 95 12.88 -9.38 9.13
N ALA A 96 13.62 -9.28 8.02
CA ALA A 96 14.98 -9.82 7.90
C ALA A 96 15.97 -9.08 8.81
N TRP A 97 15.93 -7.74 8.83
CA TRP A 97 16.77 -6.93 9.70
C TRP A 97 16.45 -7.15 11.18
N LYS A 98 15.17 -7.22 11.55
CA LYS A 98 14.77 -7.55 12.92
C LYS A 98 15.30 -8.93 13.35
N LYS A 99 15.22 -9.93 12.48
CA LYS A 99 15.76 -11.27 12.76
C LYS A 99 17.28 -11.27 12.93
N GLN A 100 18.00 -10.46 12.15
CA GLN A 100 19.45 -10.26 12.32
C GLN A 100 19.78 -9.53 13.63
N GLN A 101 19.06 -8.46 13.96
CA GLN A 101 19.26 -7.71 15.19
C GLN A 101 18.96 -8.55 16.43
N ASP A 102 17.87 -9.32 16.43
CA ASP A 102 17.54 -10.25 17.52
C ASP A 102 18.63 -11.33 17.69
N ALA A 103 19.21 -11.80 16.58
CA ALA A 103 20.32 -12.76 16.61
C ALA A 103 21.65 -12.14 17.11
N LEU A 104 21.99 -10.91 16.71
CA LEU A 104 23.16 -10.18 17.22
C LEU A 104 22.99 -9.77 18.69
N ALA A 105 21.78 -9.37 19.10
CA ALA A 105 21.45 -9.06 20.48
C ALA A 105 21.55 -10.29 21.39
N ALA A 106 21.11 -11.46 20.91
CA ALA A 106 21.30 -12.74 21.59
C ALA A 106 22.79 -13.15 21.67
N ALA A 107 23.63 -12.68 20.75
CA ALA A 107 25.08 -12.89 20.74
C ALA A 107 25.88 -11.84 21.54
N GLY A 108 25.23 -10.88 22.21
CA GLY A 108 25.87 -9.96 23.14
C GLY A 108 26.62 -8.77 22.52
N GLN A 109 26.57 -8.59 21.20
CA GLN A 109 27.14 -7.44 20.50
C GLN A 109 26.01 -6.50 20.08
N ARG A 110 25.79 -5.41 20.84
CA ARG A 110 24.89 -4.33 20.43
C ARG A 110 25.65 -3.36 19.54
N GLU A 111 25.45 -3.46 18.23
CA GLU A 111 25.79 -2.38 17.30
C GLU A 111 24.52 -1.61 16.93
N ALA A 112 24.61 -0.28 17.00
CA ALA A 112 23.51 0.66 16.82
C ALA A 112 22.94 0.62 15.40
N GLU A 113 21.61 0.79 15.29
CA GLU A 113 20.89 0.76 14.02
C GLU A 113 21.43 1.80 13.01
N PRO A 114 21.62 1.44 11.72
CA PRO A 114 21.70 2.44 10.68
C PRO A 114 20.29 2.93 10.37
N VAL A 115 20.00 4.17 10.77
CA VAL A 115 18.73 4.85 10.52
C VAL A 115 18.54 4.99 9.01
N ALA A 116 17.59 4.24 8.45
CA ALA A 116 17.15 4.39 7.07
C ALA A 116 16.18 5.56 6.98
N ASP A 117 16.70 6.79 6.90
CA ASP A 117 15.97 7.92 6.35
C ASP A 117 16.81 8.62 5.28
N ALA A 118 16.45 8.36 4.03
CA ALA A 118 16.89 9.11 2.87
C ALA A 118 16.15 10.45 2.82
N VAL A 119 16.52 11.38 3.71
CA VAL A 119 16.35 12.83 3.49
C VAL A 119 17.57 13.52 4.09
N GLY A 120 18.58 13.77 3.25
CA GLY A 120 19.84 14.39 3.68
C GLY A 120 20.83 14.56 2.54
N SER A 121 20.34 14.87 1.34
CA SER A 121 21.17 15.08 0.14
C SER A 121 21.69 16.51 -0.02
N GLU A 122 21.40 17.43 0.91
CA GLU A 122 21.87 18.81 0.80
C GLU A 122 23.16 19.08 1.60
N GLU A 123 23.20 18.69 2.88
CA GLU A 123 24.37 18.97 3.74
C GLU A 123 25.62 18.20 3.34
N LYS A 124 25.48 16.92 2.94
CA LYS A 124 26.61 16.10 2.49
C LYS A 124 27.16 16.55 1.13
N MET A 125 26.30 17.06 0.24
CA MET A 125 26.72 17.61 -1.06
C MET A 125 27.48 18.94 -0.88
N LYS A 126 27.02 19.80 0.03
CA LYS A 126 27.65 21.09 0.33
C LYS A 126 29.02 20.91 1.01
N ALA A 127 29.14 19.93 1.90
CA ALA A 127 30.42 19.60 2.55
C ALA A 127 31.45 19.01 1.55
N ALA A 128 31.00 18.17 0.61
CA ALA A 128 31.90 17.59 -0.41
C ALA A 128 32.44 18.65 -1.39
N MET A 129 31.62 19.63 -1.78
CA MET A 129 32.03 20.69 -2.70
C MET A 129 33.01 21.69 -2.03
N ALA A 130 32.82 21.97 -0.73
CA ALA A 130 33.72 22.83 0.03
C ALA A 130 35.12 22.20 0.23
N ALA A 131 35.19 20.88 0.43
CA ALA A 131 36.46 20.16 0.56
C ALA A 131 37.25 20.12 -0.77
N MET A 132 36.55 20.06 -1.92
CA MET A 132 37.17 20.04 -3.24
C MET A 132 37.74 21.42 -3.65
N ALA A 133 37.17 22.52 -3.15
CA ALA A 133 37.67 23.87 -3.40
C ALA A 133 38.95 24.22 -2.62
N ALA A 134 39.26 23.50 -1.55
CA ALA A 134 40.43 23.77 -0.69
C ALA A 134 41.72 23.04 -1.13
N ALA A 135 41.67 22.20 -2.17
CA ALA A 135 42.77 21.34 -2.59
C ALA A 135 43.24 21.57 -4.04
N ALA A 136 43.11 22.79 -4.57
CA ALA A 136 43.75 23.17 -5.84
C ALA A 136 45.19 23.68 -5.57
N PRO A 137 46.25 23.00 -6.05
CA PRO A 137 47.57 23.61 -6.10
C PRO A 137 47.58 24.67 -7.21
N ALA A 138 48.03 25.87 -6.88
CA ALA A 138 48.39 26.88 -7.86
C ALA A 138 49.49 26.32 -8.77
N SER A 139 49.21 26.19 -10.06
CA SER A 139 50.22 26.02 -11.10
C SER A 139 50.10 27.19 -12.06
N ASP A 140 51.21 27.90 -12.17
CA ASP A 140 51.45 29.11 -12.93
C ASP A 140 50.94 29.03 -14.38
N ILE A 141 50.21 30.07 -14.79
CA ILE A 141 49.92 30.33 -16.20
C ILE A 141 51.13 31.07 -16.75
N GLU A 142 52.03 30.34 -17.42
CA GLU A 142 53.00 30.95 -18.33
C GLU A 142 52.35 31.22 -19.69
N ASP A 143 52.48 32.49 -20.04
CA ASP A 143 52.33 33.22 -21.30
C ASP A 143 52.68 32.48 -22.62
N ALA A 144 51.77 32.58 -23.59
CA ALA A 144 52.00 32.68 -25.04
C ALA A 144 50.61 32.91 -25.68
N GLY A 145 50.24 34.03 -26.33
CA GLY A 145 51.00 34.87 -27.24
C GLY A 145 50.68 34.46 -28.69
N GLU A 146 49.79 35.24 -29.33
CA GLU A 146 49.61 35.54 -30.79
C GLU A 146 49.88 34.41 -31.83
N GLU A 147 49.01 34.09 -32.80
CA GLU A 147 48.17 34.88 -33.72
C GLU A 147 46.83 34.19 -34.04
#